data_AF-A0A183LQU6-F1
#
_entry.id   AF-A0A183LQU6-F1
#
_cell.length_a   1.000
_cell.length_b   1.000
_cell.length_c   1.000
_cell.angle_alpha   90.00
_cell.angle_beta   90.00
_cell.angle_gamma   90.00
#
_symmetry.space_group_name_H-M   'P 1'
#
loop_
_entity.id
_entity.type
_entity.pdbx_description
1 polymer ?
#
loop_
_entity_poly.entity_id
_entity_poly.type
_entity_poly.pdbx_seq_one_letter_code
_entity_poly.pdbx_strand_id
1 'polypeptide(L)'
;DPKEGDAHPIGALPVGTIISQFEIKPGQGALFCRTAGSSATIFRRGKYVGSKLNEELNLTSLTDELGDEYVVFVRTNGKRKIYRLLPTCMCVVGQVSNQNHDQFRFRKFGEKKWRGIKQRSGLWQRKTGRFGRKVRPIGPPIDLVPCQSSPDYFKLKCSYPGRSEYTMRKKQDMYEALHAKNKPRPQPIPGRHNESPDKMPRYRWCSWSSVR
;
A
#
# COMPACT_ATOMS: atom_id res chain seq x y z
N ASP A 1 -13.25 -24.59 20.52
CA ASP A 1 -12.72 -24.61 19.14
C ASP A 1 -13.36 -23.53 18.30
N PRO A 2 -12.59 -22.87 17.41
CA PRO A 2 -13.11 -21.83 16.53
C PRO A 2 -14.07 -22.43 15.50
N LYS A 3 -15.34 -21.97 15.48
CA LYS A 3 -16.31 -22.37 14.44
C LYS A 3 -16.28 -21.35 13.29
N GLU A 4 -16.73 -21.78 12.12
CA GLU A 4 -16.84 -20.87 10.97
C GLU A 4 -17.88 -19.78 11.24
N GLY A 5 -17.53 -18.53 10.96
CA GLY A 5 -18.35 -17.36 11.24
C GLY A 5 -18.10 -16.69 12.60
N ASP A 6 -17.39 -17.35 13.51
CA ASP A 6 -17.03 -16.75 14.81
C ASP A 6 -15.94 -15.69 14.65
N ALA A 7 -16.04 -14.62 15.45
CA ALA A 7 -15.05 -13.55 15.49
C ALA A 7 -14.08 -13.73 16.67
N HIS A 8 -12.79 -13.74 16.38
CA HIS A 8 -11.74 -13.95 17.38
C HIS A 8 -10.54 -13.01 17.17
N PRO A 9 -9.79 -12.69 18.23
CA PRO A 9 -8.47 -12.07 18.08
C PRO A 9 -7.54 -13.06 17.38
N ILE A 10 -6.75 -12.56 16.42
CA ILE A 10 -5.88 -13.37 15.57
C ILE A 10 -4.85 -14.18 16.38
N GLY A 11 -4.40 -13.66 17.53
CA GLY A 11 -3.46 -14.34 18.40
C GLY A 11 -4.01 -15.61 19.05
N ALA A 12 -5.33 -15.71 19.26
CA ALA A 12 -5.96 -16.87 19.88
C ALA A 12 -6.13 -18.05 18.91
N LEU A 13 -6.15 -17.79 17.60
CA LEU A 13 -6.38 -18.81 16.59
C LEU A 13 -5.12 -19.64 16.31
N PRO A 14 -5.26 -20.95 16.01
CA PRO A 14 -4.14 -21.81 15.64
C PRO A 14 -3.57 -21.46 14.26
N VAL A 15 -2.32 -21.83 14.01
CA VAL A 15 -1.71 -21.68 12.68
C VAL A 15 -2.46 -22.56 11.68
N GLY A 16 -2.69 -22.04 10.47
CA GLY A 16 -3.42 -22.73 9.41
C GLY A 16 -4.90 -22.40 9.33
N THR A 17 -5.49 -21.71 10.33
CA THR A 17 -6.89 -21.28 10.22
C THR A 17 -7.09 -20.33 9.05
N ILE A 18 -8.18 -20.60 8.32
CA ILE A 18 -8.68 -19.73 7.27
C ILE A 18 -9.48 -18.63 7.95
N ILE A 19 -9.19 -17.38 7.61
CA ILE A 19 -9.82 -16.19 8.16
C ILE A 19 -10.24 -15.22 7.05
N SER A 20 -11.23 -14.40 7.36
CA SER A 20 -11.74 -13.31 6.54
C SER A 20 -11.97 -12.07 7.41
N GLN A 21 -12.24 -10.93 6.77
CA GLN A 21 -12.63 -9.68 7.45
C GLN A 21 -11.67 -9.31 8.61
N PHE A 22 -10.36 -9.36 8.37
CA PHE A 22 -9.38 -9.10 9.42
C PHE A 22 -8.96 -7.63 9.51
N GLU A 23 -8.68 -7.21 10.73
CA GLU A 23 -8.19 -5.88 11.05
C GLU A 23 -6.69 -5.73 10.80
N ILE A 24 -6.32 -4.51 10.48
CA ILE A 24 -4.93 -4.13 10.32
C ILE A 24 -4.35 -3.65 11.64
N LYS A 25 -5.08 -2.68 12.23
CA LYS A 25 -4.84 -2.10 13.54
C LYS A 25 -6.03 -2.49 14.41
N PRO A 26 -5.80 -2.85 15.67
CA PRO A 26 -6.89 -3.25 16.56
C PRO A 26 -7.90 -2.12 16.69
N GLY A 27 -9.19 -2.43 16.51
CA GLY A 27 -10.29 -1.48 16.61
C GLY A 27 -10.50 -0.56 15.39
N GLN A 28 -9.73 -0.73 14.31
CA GLN A 28 -9.96 -0.02 13.05
C GLN A 28 -11.13 -0.60 12.25
N GLY A 29 -11.59 -1.81 12.59
CA GLY A 29 -12.54 -2.57 11.80
C GLY A 29 -11.89 -3.30 10.63
N ALA A 30 -12.62 -4.28 10.11
CA ALA A 30 -12.18 -5.14 9.02
C ALA A 30 -11.97 -4.35 7.73
N LEU A 31 -10.74 -4.34 7.22
CA LEU A 31 -10.37 -3.70 5.94
C LEU A 31 -9.97 -4.73 4.87
N PHE A 32 -9.41 -5.87 5.27
CA PHE A 32 -8.95 -6.91 4.34
C PHE A 32 -9.90 -8.09 4.24
N CYS A 33 -9.81 -8.83 3.13
CA CYS A 33 -10.63 -10.00 2.81
C CYS A 33 -12.13 -9.79 3.06
N ARG A 34 -12.68 -8.72 2.48
CA ARG A 34 -14.12 -8.38 2.51
C ARG A 34 -14.88 -8.78 1.24
N THR A 35 -14.15 -8.97 0.14
CA THR A 35 -14.75 -9.25 -1.17
C THR A 35 -15.26 -10.69 -1.22
N ALA A 36 -16.24 -10.94 -2.09
CA ALA A 36 -16.80 -12.28 -2.31
C ALA A 36 -15.69 -13.31 -2.56
N GLY A 37 -15.77 -14.47 -1.89
CA GLY A 37 -14.79 -15.54 -2.01
C GLY A 37 -13.38 -15.23 -1.46
N SER A 38 -13.13 -14.07 -0.84
CA SER A 38 -11.80 -13.76 -0.31
C SER A 38 -11.54 -14.43 1.04
N SER A 39 -10.30 -14.89 1.23
CA SER A 39 -9.82 -15.49 2.48
C SER A 39 -8.31 -15.32 2.61
N ALA A 40 -7.83 -15.46 3.83
CA ALA A 40 -6.43 -15.49 4.19
C ALA A 40 -6.17 -16.65 5.15
N THR A 41 -4.92 -17.08 5.26
CA THR A 41 -4.49 -18.16 6.15
C THR A 41 -3.49 -17.63 7.16
N ILE A 42 -3.63 -18.04 8.42
CA ILE A 42 -2.60 -17.78 9.43
C ILE A 42 -1.39 -18.65 9.09
N PHE A 43 -0.31 -18.02 8.65
CA PHE A 43 0.87 -18.73 8.14
C PHE A 43 1.87 -19.06 9.25
N ARG A 44 2.10 -18.13 10.17
CA ARG A 44 3.07 -18.27 11.26
C ARG A 44 2.65 -17.39 12.44
N ARG A 45 2.91 -17.86 13.66
CA ARG A 45 2.80 -17.05 14.89
C ARG A 45 4.19 -16.82 15.49
N GLY A 46 4.37 -15.66 16.11
CA GLY A 46 5.52 -15.38 16.96
C GLY A 46 5.52 -16.24 18.23
N LYS A 47 6.70 -16.42 18.85
CA LYS A 47 6.90 -17.30 20.02
C LYS A 47 6.07 -16.90 21.23
N TYR A 48 5.84 -15.59 21.43
CA TYR A 48 5.17 -15.06 22.62
C TYR A 48 3.67 -14.83 22.42
N VAL A 49 3.12 -15.15 21.25
CA VAL A 49 1.70 -14.98 20.95
C VAL A 49 0.88 -16.03 21.73
N GLY A 50 0.04 -15.58 22.68
CA GLY A 50 -0.84 -16.42 23.49
C GLY A 50 -0.27 -16.83 24.86
N SER A 51 0.98 -16.46 25.17
CA SER A 51 1.60 -16.70 26.47
C SER A 51 1.05 -15.76 27.54
N LYS A 52 0.81 -16.26 28.77
CA LYS A 52 0.32 -15.44 29.91
C LYS A 52 1.30 -14.35 30.35
N LEU A 53 2.57 -14.42 29.95
CA LEU A 53 3.64 -13.47 30.30
C LEU A 53 3.49 -12.07 29.67
N ASN A 54 2.42 -11.83 28.91
CA ASN A 54 2.23 -10.61 28.12
C ASN A 54 1.64 -9.43 28.90
N GLU A 55 1.14 -9.62 30.12
CA GLU A 55 0.59 -8.51 30.93
C GLU A 55 1.68 -7.51 31.35
N GLU A 56 2.92 -7.97 31.55
CA GLU A 56 4.05 -7.14 31.99
C GLU A 56 4.84 -6.47 30.84
N LEU A 57 4.76 -7.00 29.61
CA LEU A 57 5.47 -6.44 28.43
C LEU A 57 4.76 -5.23 27.79
N ASN A 58 3.61 -4.82 28.32
CA ASN A 58 2.91 -3.60 27.88
C ASN A 58 3.60 -2.30 28.34
N LEU A 59 4.64 -2.36 29.18
CA LEU A 59 5.27 -1.18 29.77
C LEU A 59 6.74 -0.93 29.39
N THR A 60 7.48 -1.91 28.85
CA THR A 60 8.95 -1.81 28.68
C THR A 60 9.47 -1.70 27.23
N SER A 61 8.62 -1.71 26.20
CA SER A 61 9.05 -1.51 24.80
C SER A 61 8.59 -0.16 24.23
N LEU A 62 8.97 0.91 24.92
CA LEU A 62 9.25 2.18 24.27
C LEU A 62 10.39 1.92 23.27
N THR A 63 10.16 2.21 21.98
CA THR A 63 11.09 2.20 20.83
C THR A 63 11.07 0.98 19.87
N ASP A 64 10.42 1.21 18.72
CA ASP A 64 10.80 0.87 17.33
C ASP A 64 11.20 -0.55 16.87
N GLU A 65 11.25 -1.58 17.71
CA GLU A 65 11.45 -2.96 17.24
C GLU A 65 10.48 -3.95 17.90
N LEU A 66 9.19 -3.87 17.56
CA LEU A 66 8.29 -4.99 17.82
C LEU A 66 8.73 -6.16 16.94
N GLY A 67 9.61 -6.99 17.48
CA GLY A 67 10.22 -8.12 16.79
C GLY A 67 9.18 -9.09 16.25
N ASP A 68 9.60 -9.89 15.27
CA ASP A 68 8.77 -10.93 14.63
C ASP A 68 8.22 -11.98 15.63
N GLU A 69 8.69 -11.97 16.88
CA GLU A 69 8.32 -12.88 17.95
C GLU A 69 6.98 -12.58 18.63
N TYR A 70 6.43 -11.38 18.46
CA TYR A 70 5.16 -10.95 19.08
C TYR A 70 4.00 -10.81 18.09
N VAL A 71 4.26 -11.07 16.81
CA VAL A 71 3.36 -10.75 15.69
C VAL A 71 2.79 -12.03 15.07
N VAL A 72 1.58 -11.92 14.51
CA VAL A 72 0.98 -12.99 13.70
C VAL A 72 1.12 -12.67 12.22
N PHE A 73 1.57 -13.64 11.45
CA PHE A 73 1.74 -13.54 10.01
C PHE A 73 0.53 -14.15 9.29
N VAL A 74 -0.15 -13.32 8.52
CA VAL A 74 -1.32 -13.72 7.73
C VAL A 74 -0.99 -13.65 6.24
N ARG A 75 -1.23 -14.74 5.52
CA ARG A 75 -1.01 -14.84 4.08
C ARG A 75 -2.36 -14.79 3.35
N THR A 76 -2.50 -13.87 2.41
CA THR A 76 -3.69 -13.80 1.55
C THR A 76 -3.64 -14.85 0.44
N ASN A 77 -4.76 -15.54 0.17
CA ASN A 77 -4.78 -16.67 -0.78
C ASN A 77 -4.61 -16.25 -2.25
N GLY A 78 -5.14 -15.08 -2.65
CA GLY A 78 -5.00 -14.58 -4.04
C GLY A 78 -3.61 -14.04 -4.36
N LYS A 79 -3.24 -12.90 -3.75
CA LYS A 79 -1.99 -12.18 -4.07
C LYS A 79 -0.74 -12.74 -3.36
N ARG A 80 -0.88 -13.79 -2.55
CA ARG A 80 0.16 -14.36 -1.66
C ARG A 80 0.91 -13.32 -0.83
N LYS A 81 0.25 -12.18 -0.55
CA LYS A 81 0.84 -11.10 0.24
C LYS A 81 0.77 -11.49 1.71
N ILE A 82 1.89 -11.31 2.41
CA ILE A 82 2.04 -11.57 3.83
C ILE A 82 1.83 -10.26 4.60
N TYR A 83 1.06 -10.32 5.68
CA TYR A 83 0.78 -9.23 6.60
C TYR A 83 1.31 -9.58 7.99
N ARG A 84 1.93 -8.59 8.64
CA ARG A 84 2.38 -8.61 10.03
C ARG A 84 1.30 -7.92 10.87
N LEU A 85 0.59 -8.68 11.69
CA LEU A 85 -0.56 -8.20 12.47
C LEU A 85 -0.33 -8.38 13.97
N LEU A 86 -0.86 -7.45 14.76
CA LEU A 86 -0.89 -7.58 16.20
C LEU A 86 -1.81 -8.76 16.59
N PRO A 87 -1.49 -9.49 17.67
CA PRO A 87 -2.31 -10.60 18.13
C PRO A 87 -3.71 -10.16 18.59
N THR A 88 -3.85 -8.88 18.94
CA THR A 88 -5.11 -8.25 19.36
C THR A 88 -6.03 -7.86 18.20
N CYS A 89 -5.55 -7.87 16.96
CA CYS A 89 -6.39 -7.57 15.80
C CYS A 89 -7.52 -8.60 15.67
N MET A 90 -8.74 -8.13 15.40
CA MET A 90 -9.89 -9.01 15.22
C MET A 90 -9.94 -9.61 13.81
N CYS A 91 -10.48 -10.82 13.71
CA CYS A 91 -10.80 -11.47 12.44
C CYS A 91 -12.01 -12.40 12.59
N VAL A 92 -12.57 -12.80 11.46
CA VAL A 92 -13.65 -13.80 11.39
C VAL A 92 -13.10 -15.08 10.81
N VAL A 93 -13.43 -16.22 11.42
CA VAL A 93 -13.01 -17.54 10.95
C VAL A 93 -13.81 -17.92 9.70
N GLY A 94 -13.12 -18.42 8.67
CA GLY A 94 -13.73 -18.87 7.42
C GLY A 94 -13.48 -17.97 6.22
N GLN A 95 -14.16 -18.26 5.13
CA GLN A 95 -14.07 -17.55 3.85
C GLN A 95 -15.32 -16.70 3.62
N VAL A 96 -15.16 -15.55 2.94
CA VAL A 96 -16.34 -14.76 2.54
C VAL A 96 -17.18 -15.56 1.55
N SER A 97 -18.49 -15.58 1.77
CA SER A 97 -19.48 -16.22 0.90
C SER A 97 -19.37 -15.83 -0.58
N ASN A 98 -20.12 -16.55 -1.43
CA ASN A 98 -20.22 -16.30 -2.87
C ASN A 98 -18.88 -16.46 -3.62
N GLN A 99 -18.29 -17.66 -3.50
CA GLN A 99 -16.98 -17.97 -4.10
C GLN A 99 -17.00 -17.90 -5.64
N ASN A 100 -18.12 -18.28 -6.26
CA ASN A 100 -18.30 -18.29 -7.71
C ASN A 100 -18.69 -16.91 -8.28
N HIS A 101 -18.54 -15.83 -7.51
CA HIS A 101 -18.88 -14.48 -7.98
C HIS A 101 -18.09 -14.07 -9.23
N ASP A 102 -16.86 -14.55 -9.38
CA ASP A 102 -16.00 -14.27 -10.55
C ASP A 102 -16.46 -14.99 -11.82
N GLN A 103 -17.15 -16.13 -11.67
CA GLN A 103 -17.66 -16.90 -12.81
C GLN A 103 -18.94 -16.27 -13.40
N PHE A 104 -19.55 -15.31 -12.71
CA PHE A 104 -20.76 -14.64 -13.16
C PHE A 104 -20.50 -13.87 -14.46
N ARG A 105 -21.12 -14.33 -15.56
CA ARG A 105 -21.08 -13.65 -16.86
C ARG A 105 -22.38 -12.91 -17.10
N PHE A 106 -22.27 -11.67 -17.57
CA PHE A 106 -23.42 -10.91 -18.04
C PHE A 106 -24.02 -11.59 -19.28
N ARG A 107 -25.32 -11.91 -19.23
CA ARG A 107 -26.00 -12.63 -20.33
C ARG A 107 -26.33 -11.69 -21.47
N LYS A 108 -26.75 -10.46 -21.13
CA LYS A 108 -27.11 -9.42 -22.10
C LYS A 108 -26.51 -8.08 -21.73
N PHE A 109 -26.37 -7.22 -22.73
CA PHE A 109 -25.78 -5.89 -22.59
C PHE A 109 -26.47 -5.03 -21.50
N GLY A 110 -27.82 -5.05 -21.46
CA GLY A 110 -28.60 -4.24 -20.52
C GLY A 110 -28.39 -4.58 -19.04
N GLU A 111 -27.97 -5.79 -18.71
CA GLU A 111 -27.73 -6.23 -17.34
C GLU A 111 -26.58 -5.47 -16.66
N LYS A 112 -25.57 -5.04 -17.45
CA LYS A 112 -24.50 -4.17 -16.96
C LYS A 112 -25.03 -2.81 -16.51
N LYS A 113 -26.03 -2.27 -17.21
CA LYS A 113 -26.68 -0.99 -16.88
C LYS A 113 -27.43 -1.09 -15.54
N TRP A 114 -28.09 -2.21 -15.27
CA TRP A 114 -28.76 -2.45 -13.98
C TRP A 114 -27.78 -2.45 -12.81
N ARG A 115 -26.53 -2.89 -13.02
CA ARG A 115 -25.45 -2.81 -12.03
C ARG A 115 -24.74 -1.45 -11.97
N GLY A 116 -25.27 -0.42 -12.62
CA GLY A 116 -24.70 0.93 -12.64
C GLY A 116 -23.45 1.09 -13.52
N ILE A 117 -23.08 0.07 -14.31
CA ILE A 117 -21.93 0.13 -15.20
C ILE A 117 -22.36 0.80 -16.50
N LYS A 118 -21.96 2.07 -16.68
CA LYS A 118 -22.14 2.81 -17.93
C LYS A 118 -21.16 2.34 -19.00
N GLN A 119 -21.56 2.44 -20.26
CA GLN A 119 -20.64 2.25 -21.38
C GLN A 119 -19.51 3.26 -21.27
N ARG A 120 -18.28 2.79 -21.37
CA ARG A 120 -17.15 3.70 -21.57
C ARG A 120 -17.18 4.11 -23.03
N SER A 121 -17.14 5.42 -23.30
CA SER A 121 -16.86 5.88 -24.66
C SER A 121 -15.48 5.32 -25.03
N GLY A 122 -15.47 4.42 -26.01
CA GLY A 122 -14.26 3.74 -26.44
C GLY A 122 -13.23 4.71 -27.04
N LEU A 123 -12.16 4.13 -27.57
CA LEU A 123 -11.07 4.77 -28.31
C LEU A 123 -11.53 5.78 -29.40
N TRP A 124 -12.78 5.63 -29.88
CA TRP A 124 -13.40 6.41 -30.95
C TRP A 124 -14.05 7.74 -30.53
N GLN A 125 -14.10 8.05 -29.24
CA GLN A 125 -14.16 9.46 -28.85
C GLN A 125 -12.73 9.98 -28.75
N ARG A 126 -12.25 10.58 -29.86
CA ARG A 126 -11.10 11.48 -29.82
C ARG A 126 -11.41 12.50 -28.73
N LYS A 127 -10.69 12.42 -27.61
CA LYS A 127 -10.77 13.37 -26.50
C LYS A 127 -10.51 14.77 -27.04
N THR A 128 -11.56 15.52 -27.39
CA THR A 128 -11.52 16.97 -27.31
C THR A 128 -11.27 17.29 -25.83
N GLY A 129 -10.25 18.09 -25.56
CA GLY A 129 -9.65 18.19 -24.22
C GLY A 129 -10.63 18.65 -23.13
N ARG A 130 -10.45 18.05 -21.93
CA ARG A 130 -10.31 18.69 -20.60
C ARG A 130 -10.00 17.63 -19.53
N PHE A 131 -10.49 16.40 -19.70
CA PHE A 131 -10.31 15.30 -18.74
C PHE A 131 -9.80 13.98 -19.33
N GLY A 132 -9.24 14.01 -20.54
CA GLY A 132 -8.76 12.82 -21.21
C GLY A 132 -7.25 12.69 -21.20
N ARG A 133 -6.67 11.74 -20.44
CA ARG A 133 -5.24 11.38 -20.61
C ARG A 133 -4.99 10.91 -22.04
N LYS A 134 -4.23 11.68 -22.82
CA LYS A 134 -3.67 11.26 -24.12
C LYS A 134 -2.58 10.23 -23.80
N VAL A 135 -2.69 9.01 -24.32
CA VAL A 135 -1.58 8.05 -24.22
C VAL A 135 -0.46 8.63 -25.08
N ARG A 136 0.61 9.10 -24.44
CA ARG A 136 1.83 9.50 -25.14
C ARG A 136 2.66 8.23 -25.36
N PRO A 137 3.35 8.08 -26.51
CA PRO A 137 4.32 7.01 -26.67
C PRO A 137 5.34 7.10 -25.52
N ILE A 138 5.77 5.94 -25.03
CA ILE A 138 6.83 5.87 -24.02
C ILE A 138 8.09 6.42 -24.68
N GLY A 139 8.70 7.44 -24.08
CA GLY A 139 9.94 8.02 -24.59
C GLY A 139 11.09 6.99 -24.61
N PRO A 140 12.21 7.29 -25.28
CA PRO A 140 13.37 6.40 -25.26
C PRO A 140 13.83 6.14 -23.81
N PRO A 141 14.38 4.95 -23.51
CA PRO A 141 14.92 4.66 -22.20
C PRO A 141 15.99 5.70 -21.85
N ILE A 142 15.86 6.33 -20.69
CA ILE A 142 16.80 7.32 -20.17
C ILE A 142 17.81 6.55 -19.31
N ASP A 143 19.10 6.64 -19.63
CA ASP A 143 20.17 6.09 -18.79
C ASP A 143 20.22 6.86 -17.46
N LEU A 144 19.94 6.15 -16.36
CA LEU A 144 19.91 6.73 -15.02
C LEU A 144 21.29 6.60 -14.38
N VAL A 145 22.05 7.69 -14.31
CA VAL A 145 23.20 7.77 -13.40
C VAL A 145 22.67 7.96 -11.97
N PRO A 146 23.09 7.14 -10.99
CA PRO A 146 22.65 7.30 -9.61
C PRO A 146 23.18 8.62 -9.03
N CYS A 147 22.28 9.41 -8.42
CA CYS A 147 22.62 10.61 -7.66
C CYS A 147 23.37 10.20 -6.38
N GLN A 148 24.61 10.63 -6.22
CA GLN A 148 25.31 10.49 -4.94
C GLN A 148 24.72 11.49 -3.94
N SER A 149 24.32 11.01 -2.76
CA SER A 149 23.85 11.86 -1.67
C SER A 149 25.01 12.68 -1.09
N SER A 150 24.84 14.00 -1.01
CA SER A 150 25.76 14.90 -0.31
C SER A 150 25.87 14.56 1.19
N PRO A 151 27.08 14.53 1.79
CA PRO A 151 27.29 14.04 3.16
C PRO A 151 26.92 15.03 4.29
N ASP A 152 26.51 16.26 4.01
CA ASP A 152 26.48 17.30 5.04
C ASP A 152 25.07 17.70 5.50
N TYR A 153 24.46 16.91 6.40
CA TYR A 153 23.89 17.36 7.68
C TYR A 153 23.02 16.26 8.35
N PHE A 154 23.12 16.15 9.68
CA PHE A 154 22.26 15.29 10.50
C PHE A 154 21.09 16.10 11.07
N LYS A 155 19.86 15.60 10.92
CA LYS A 155 18.65 16.23 11.46
C LYS A 155 18.22 15.55 12.76
N LEU A 156 18.58 16.13 13.90
CA LEU A 156 18.10 15.68 15.21
C LEU A 156 16.63 16.09 15.41
N LYS A 157 15.79 15.15 15.83
CA LYS A 157 14.43 15.42 16.33
C LYS A 157 14.42 15.19 17.84
N CYS A 158 14.26 16.26 18.60
CA CYS A 158 13.97 16.21 20.03
C CYS A 158 12.48 15.92 20.27
N SER A 159 12.19 15.12 21.30
CA SER A 159 10.84 14.82 21.77
C SER A 159 10.69 15.31 23.21
N TYR A 160 9.63 16.07 23.51
CA TYR A 160 9.16 16.28 24.88
C TYR A 160 7.84 15.52 25.14
N PRO A 161 7.56 15.16 26.40
CA PRO A 161 6.64 14.10 26.78
C PRO A 161 5.23 14.61 27.14
N GLY A 162 4.20 13.80 26.86
CA GLY A 162 2.85 14.01 27.41
C GLY A 162 1.67 13.58 26.52
N ARG A 163 1.16 12.36 26.78
CA ARG A 163 -0.21 11.81 26.52
C ARG A 163 -0.70 11.36 25.12
N SER A 164 -0.98 10.05 25.10
CA SER A 164 -2.12 9.23 24.63
C SER A 164 -2.81 9.39 23.27
N GLU A 165 -2.73 10.50 22.55
CA GLU A 165 -3.19 10.54 21.13
C GLU A 165 -2.02 10.34 20.16
N TYR A 166 -0.86 10.85 20.57
CA TYR A 166 0.40 10.73 19.84
C TYR A 166 0.85 9.28 19.67
N THR A 167 0.62 8.40 20.64
CA THR A 167 0.97 6.97 20.53
C THR A 167 0.11 6.22 19.52
N MET A 168 -1.19 6.54 19.44
CA MET A 168 -2.09 5.94 18.45
C MET A 168 -1.74 6.46 17.04
N ARG A 169 -1.46 7.75 16.92
CA ARG A 169 -1.06 8.39 15.67
C ARG A 169 0.32 7.93 15.20
N LYS A 170 1.29 7.80 16.10
CA LYS A 170 2.63 7.26 15.82
C LYS A 170 2.59 5.77 15.46
N LYS A 171 1.77 4.95 16.13
CA LYS A 171 1.50 3.57 15.70
C LYS A 171 0.86 3.53 14.31
N GLN A 172 -0.02 4.50 14.02
CA GLN A 172 -0.62 4.64 12.70
C GLN A 172 0.40 5.03 11.62
N ASP A 173 1.26 6.01 11.91
CA ASP A 173 2.34 6.53 11.06
C ASP A 173 3.45 5.49 10.83
N MET A 174 3.79 4.71 11.85
CA MET A 174 4.81 3.66 11.80
C MET A 174 4.33 2.47 10.96
N TYR A 175 3.05 2.10 11.10
CA TYR A 175 2.39 1.17 10.18
C TYR A 175 2.31 1.73 8.75
N GLU A 176 2.01 3.02 8.58
CA GLU A 176 2.01 3.68 7.28
C GLU A 176 3.41 3.72 6.65
N ALA A 177 4.47 3.94 7.42
CA ALA A 177 5.85 3.89 6.95
C ALA A 177 6.27 2.47 6.52
N LEU A 178 5.83 1.43 7.25
CA LEU A 178 6.04 0.02 6.89
C LEU A 178 5.24 -0.39 5.64
N HIS A 179 4.07 0.20 5.43
CA HIS A 179 3.17 -0.11 4.31
C HIS A 179 3.18 0.93 3.17
N ALA A 180 4.04 1.95 3.26
CA ALA A 180 4.27 2.94 2.23
C ALA A 180 4.92 2.30 1.01
N LYS A 181 4.10 1.63 0.19
CA LYS A 181 4.45 1.40 -1.19
C LYS A 181 4.43 2.76 -1.88
N ASN A 182 5.60 3.14 -2.40
CA ASN A 182 5.93 4.32 -3.21
C ASN A 182 6.57 5.46 -2.42
N LYS A 183 7.90 5.42 -2.28
CA LYS A 183 8.66 6.68 -2.41
C LYS A 183 8.30 7.25 -3.78
N PRO A 184 7.96 8.55 -3.92
CA PRO A 184 7.82 9.13 -5.26
C PRO A 184 9.10 8.84 -6.02
N ARG A 185 8.99 8.32 -7.25
CA ARG A 185 10.19 8.17 -8.10
C ARG A 185 10.82 9.56 -8.20
N PRO A 186 12.13 9.71 -7.93
CA PRO A 186 12.80 10.99 -8.13
C PRO A 186 12.54 11.44 -9.56
N GLN A 187 12.11 12.69 -9.72
CA GLN A 187 11.92 13.25 -11.06
C GLN A 187 13.31 13.45 -11.69
N PRO A 188 13.54 13.02 -12.93
CA PRO A 188 14.82 13.25 -13.58
C PRO A 188 15.03 14.76 -13.76
N ILE A 189 16.19 15.26 -13.32
CA ILE A 189 16.64 16.61 -13.65
C ILE A 189 17.18 16.54 -15.07
N PRO A 190 16.68 17.33 -16.04
CA PRO A 190 17.22 17.31 -17.39
C PRO A 190 18.68 17.77 -17.39
N GLY A 191 19.56 17.04 -18.09
CA GLY A 191 20.93 17.47 -18.32
C GLY A 191 21.01 18.66 -19.29
N ARG A 192 22.21 19.23 -19.49
CA ARG A 192 22.50 20.44 -20.28
C ARG A 192 21.86 20.51 -21.68
N HIS A 193 21.55 19.36 -22.28
CA HIS A 193 20.95 19.25 -23.63
C HIS A 193 19.46 18.87 -23.62
N ASN A 194 18.84 18.65 -22.45
CA ASN A 194 17.47 18.13 -22.30
C ASN A 194 16.51 19.09 -21.57
N GLU A 195 16.91 20.34 -21.32
CA GLU A 195 16.06 21.35 -20.69
C GLU A 195 14.91 21.81 -21.61
N SER A 196 13.80 22.28 -21.03
CA SER A 196 12.72 22.92 -21.79
C SER A 196 13.29 24.09 -22.61
N PRO A 197 12.86 24.32 -23.86
CA PRO A 197 13.35 25.42 -24.70
C PRO A 197 13.31 26.79 -24.02
N ASP A 198 12.40 26.98 -23.07
CA ASP A 198 12.23 28.22 -22.29
C ASP A 198 13.40 28.53 -21.34
N LYS A 199 14.22 27.54 -20.99
CA LYS A 199 15.37 27.68 -20.06
C LYS A 199 16.73 27.72 -20.76
N MET A 200 16.80 27.38 -22.04
CA MET A 200 18.04 27.49 -22.81
C MET A 200 18.39 28.97 -23.05
N PRO A 201 19.68 29.36 -22.99
CA PRO A 201 20.09 30.68 -23.42
C PRO A 201 19.68 30.86 -24.89
N ARG A 202 19.00 31.97 -25.22
CA ARG A 202 18.64 32.28 -26.61
C ARG A 202 19.93 32.33 -27.43
N TYR A 203 20.15 31.32 -28.26
CA TYR A 203 21.17 31.39 -29.29
C TYR A 203 20.82 32.59 -30.20
N ARG A 204 21.56 33.68 -30.07
CA ARG A 204 21.61 34.69 -31.13
C ARG A 204 22.46 34.08 -32.23
N TRP A 205 21.87 33.93 -33.42
CA TRP A 205 22.65 33.69 -34.61
C TRP A 205 23.66 34.83 -34.72
N CYS A 206 24.95 34.52 -34.64
CA CYS A 206 25.97 35.44 -35.12
C CYS A 206 25.65 35.68 -36.60
N SER A 207 25.28 36.92 -36.91
CA SER A 207 25.16 37.41 -38.28
C SER A 207 26.39 36.98 -39.07
N TRP A 208 26.18 36.44 -40.26
CA TRP A 208 27.23 36.24 -41.25
C TRP A 208 27.92 37.58 -41.51
N SER A 209 29.02 37.84 -40.80
CA SER A 209 29.97 38.86 -41.20
C SER A 209 30.83 38.25 -42.30
N SER A 210 30.47 38.59 -43.54
CA SER A 210 31.36 38.85 -44.68
C SER A 210 32.80 38.32 -44.51
N VAL A 211 33.12 37.21 -45.19
CA VAL A 211 34.48 36.96 -45.66
C VAL A 211 34.48 37.32 -47.14
N ARG A 212 35.17 38.42 -47.47
CA ARG A 212 35.75 38.67 -48.79
C ARG A 212 37.04 37.88 -48.90
#